data_AF-A0A7V5AMN0-F1
#
_entry.id   AF-A0A7V5AMN0-F1
#
_cell.length_a   1.000
_cell.length_b   1.000
_cell.length_c   1.000
_cell.angle_alpha   90.00
_cell.angle_beta   90.00
_cell.angle_gamma   90.00
#
_symmetry.space_group_name_H-M   'P 1'
#
loop_
_entity.id
_entity.type
_entity.pdbx_description
1 polymer ?
#
loop_
_entity_poly.entity_id
_entity_poly.type
_entity_poly.pdbx_seq_one_letter_code
_entity_poly.pdbx_strand_id
1 'polypeptide(L)'
;MSMPKWIPLFSVACLFLLDCVQPLPQGSPPPPVGPPPPEIKAEPAPPMIKETPRDDELFWQELTPLLSALSDKEYGDVSDAMERFVKNHRESKWALAAQSTLLLLKERESYRKKYEQLQVQLEKQQVERAKLFKENEQLKKESRLLEETLENLKRENEQLKRDLEMLKNVELELNKREKMLR
;
A
#
# COMPACT_ATOMS: atom_id res chain seq x y z
N MET A 1 -30.92 7.38 -1.19
CA MET A 1 -30.70 7.28 -2.66
C MET A 1 -29.30 7.82 -2.92
N SER A 2 -28.32 7.17 -3.51
CA SER A 2 -28.16 5.88 -4.18
C SER A 2 -26.65 5.57 -4.11
N MET A 3 -26.28 4.35 -3.72
CA MET A 3 -24.89 3.86 -3.87
C MET A 3 -24.65 3.44 -5.33
N PRO A 4 -23.43 3.58 -5.86
CA PRO A 4 -23.04 2.95 -7.12
C PRO A 4 -22.71 1.46 -6.89
N LYS A 5 -23.37 0.62 -7.69
CA LYS A 5 -23.23 -0.84 -7.76
C LYS A 5 -21.94 -1.20 -8.49
N TRP A 6 -21.02 -1.90 -7.83
CA TRP A 6 -19.95 -2.64 -8.50
C TRP A 6 -20.35 -4.12 -8.56
N ILE A 7 -20.42 -4.64 -9.78
CA ILE A 7 -20.69 -6.04 -10.10
C ILE A 7 -19.35 -6.78 -10.12
N PRO A 8 -19.13 -7.82 -9.30
CA PRO A 8 -17.99 -8.69 -9.50
C PRO A 8 -18.30 -9.75 -10.57
N LEU A 9 -17.51 -9.69 -11.65
CA LEU A 9 -17.32 -10.69 -12.70
C LEU A 9 -16.75 -12.01 -12.14
N PHE A 10 -17.52 -12.75 -11.35
CA PHE A 10 -17.07 -14.02 -10.72
C PHE A 10 -18.00 -15.21 -11.02
N SER A 11 -18.63 -15.24 -12.20
CA SER A 11 -19.62 -16.27 -12.54
C SER A 11 -19.43 -16.89 -13.94
N VAL A 12 -18.21 -17.33 -14.27
CA VAL A 12 -17.98 -18.09 -15.53
C VAL A 12 -17.12 -19.36 -15.37
N ALA A 13 -16.59 -19.68 -14.20
CA ALA A 13 -15.61 -20.78 -14.07
C ALA A 13 -16.14 -22.13 -13.50
N CYS A 14 -17.46 -22.34 -13.37
CA CYS A 14 -18.01 -23.55 -12.70
C CYS A 14 -18.79 -24.55 -13.60
N LEU A 15 -18.67 -24.51 -14.93
CA LEU A 15 -19.53 -25.32 -15.82
C LEU A 15 -18.80 -26.29 -16.77
N PHE A 16 -17.76 -27.02 -16.33
CA PHE A 16 -17.09 -27.97 -17.25
C PHE A 16 -16.65 -29.33 -16.71
N LEU A 17 -17.21 -29.86 -15.60
CA LEU A 17 -16.84 -31.22 -15.13
C LEU A 17 -18.03 -32.03 -14.62
N LEU A 18 -18.97 -32.40 -15.50
CA LEU A 18 -19.95 -33.45 -15.25
C LEU A 18 -20.42 -34.02 -16.61
N ASP A 19 -19.56 -34.79 -17.27
CA ASP A 19 -20.00 -35.63 -18.38
C ASP A 19 -19.12 -36.87 -18.51
N CYS A 20 -19.55 -37.97 -17.88
CA CYS A 20 -19.22 -39.37 -18.19
C CYS A 20 -20.06 -40.29 -17.27
N VAL A 21 -21.37 -40.34 -17.50
CA VAL A 21 -22.22 -41.44 -17.00
C VAL A 21 -22.65 -42.24 -18.22
N GLN A 22 -21.96 -43.34 -18.51
CA GLN A 22 -22.40 -44.30 -19.52
C GLN A 22 -23.50 -45.21 -18.93
N PRO A 23 -24.62 -45.41 -19.64
CA PRO A 23 -25.63 -46.39 -19.25
C PRO A 23 -25.19 -47.81 -19.66
N LEU A 24 -25.19 -48.74 -18.71
CA LEU A 24 -25.02 -50.18 -18.94
C LEU A 24 -26.26 -50.77 -19.66
N PRO A 25 -26.08 -51.66 -20.65
CA PRO A 25 -27.19 -52.36 -21.27
C PRO A 25 -27.69 -53.52 -20.39
N GLN A 26 -29.01 -53.57 -20.18
CA GLN A 26 -29.72 -54.70 -19.58
C GLN A 26 -29.92 -55.82 -20.61
N GLY A 27 -29.71 -57.08 -20.18
CA GLY A 27 -30.45 -58.23 -20.70
C GLY A 27 -29.62 -59.40 -21.21
N SER A 28 -29.46 -60.44 -20.37
CA SER A 28 -29.50 -61.83 -20.82
C SER A 28 -29.90 -62.79 -19.67
N PRO A 29 -30.72 -63.82 -19.95
CA PRO A 29 -31.23 -64.77 -18.95
C PRO A 29 -30.21 -65.85 -18.56
N PRO A 30 -30.34 -66.48 -17.37
CA PRO A 30 -29.34 -67.40 -16.84
C PRO A 30 -29.42 -68.81 -17.47
N PRO A 31 -28.28 -69.43 -17.83
CA PRO A 31 -28.20 -70.87 -18.06
C PRO A 31 -27.94 -71.66 -16.75
N PRO A 32 -28.24 -72.97 -16.75
CA PRO A 32 -28.51 -73.74 -15.54
C PRO A 32 -27.26 -74.27 -14.82
N VAL A 33 -27.50 -74.60 -13.56
CA VAL A 33 -26.64 -75.18 -12.53
C VAL A 33 -25.74 -76.32 -13.04
N GLY A 34 -24.44 -76.21 -12.76
CA GLY A 34 -23.41 -77.25 -12.89
C GLY A 34 -22.42 -77.23 -11.70
N PRO A 35 -21.63 -78.31 -11.47
CA PRO A 35 -21.14 -78.74 -10.15
C PRO A 35 -19.93 -77.95 -9.59
N PRO A 36 -19.54 -78.15 -8.30
CA PRO A 36 -18.68 -77.25 -7.52
C PRO A 36 -17.19 -77.23 -7.93
N PRO A 37 -16.44 -76.19 -7.51
CA PRO A 37 -15.24 -75.69 -8.18
C PRO A 37 -13.93 -76.43 -7.81
N PRO A 38 -12.94 -76.49 -8.72
CA PRO A 38 -11.57 -76.85 -8.36
C PRO A 38 -10.85 -75.69 -7.66
N GLU A 39 -10.14 -76.05 -6.59
CA GLU A 39 -9.35 -75.22 -5.69
C GLU A 39 -8.27 -74.40 -6.43
N ILE A 40 -8.48 -73.08 -6.54
CA ILE A 40 -7.48 -72.14 -7.09
C ILE A 40 -6.58 -71.68 -5.94
N LYS A 41 -5.29 -72.06 -5.99
CA LYS A 41 -4.25 -71.55 -5.10
C LYS A 41 -4.14 -70.03 -5.24
N ALA A 42 -4.29 -69.32 -4.12
CA ALA A 42 -4.16 -67.87 -4.06
C ALA A 42 -2.73 -67.43 -4.41
N GLU A 43 -2.62 -66.66 -5.49
CA GLU A 43 -1.44 -65.88 -5.86
C GLU A 43 -1.30 -64.68 -4.90
N PRO A 44 -0.09 -64.35 -4.40
CA PRO A 44 0.09 -63.26 -3.44
C PRO A 44 -0.25 -61.91 -4.07
N ALA A 45 -1.04 -61.11 -3.36
CA ALA A 45 -1.49 -59.80 -3.80
C ALA A 45 -0.30 -58.88 -4.17
N PRO A 46 -0.41 -58.08 -5.25
CA PRO A 46 0.60 -57.10 -5.60
C PRO A 46 0.75 -56.03 -4.49
N PRO A 47 1.96 -55.43 -4.35
CA PRO A 47 2.27 -54.55 -3.24
C PRO A 47 1.36 -53.33 -3.22
N MET A 48 0.87 -52.97 -2.02
CA MET A 48 0.09 -51.77 -1.74
C MET A 48 0.70 -50.56 -2.45
N ILE A 49 -0.04 -50.01 -3.42
CA ILE A 49 0.20 -48.67 -3.93
C ILE A 49 0.08 -47.75 -2.71
N LYS A 50 1.19 -47.13 -2.29
CA LYS A 50 1.13 -46.04 -1.33
C LYS A 50 0.32 -44.95 -2.02
N GLU A 51 -0.93 -44.76 -1.59
CA GLU A 51 -1.77 -43.67 -2.08
C GLU A 51 -1.12 -42.36 -1.66
N THR A 52 -0.27 -41.82 -2.53
CA THR A 52 0.08 -40.41 -2.47
C THR A 52 -1.22 -39.63 -2.59
N PRO A 53 -1.51 -38.68 -1.67
CA PRO A 53 -2.72 -37.89 -1.71
C PRO A 53 -2.91 -37.33 -3.11
N ARG A 54 -4.12 -37.47 -3.65
CA ARG A 54 -4.42 -36.92 -4.97
C ARG A 54 -4.19 -35.41 -4.90
N ASP A 55 -3.54 -34.83 -5.91
CA ASP A 55 -3.20 -33.40 -5.93
C ASP A 55 -4.37 -32.46 -5.59
N ASP A 56 -5.61 -32.88 -5.84
CA ASP A 56 -6.83 -32.14 -5.49
C ASP A 56 -7.09 -32.11 -3.98
N GLU A 57 -6.77 -33.18 -3.25
CA GLU A 57 -6.90 -33.26 -1.80
C GLU A 57 -5.86 -32.37 -1.10
N LEU A 58 -4.64 -32.28 -1.64
CA LEU A 58 -3.60 -31.37 -1.15
C LEU A 58 -4.05 -29.91 -1.23
N PHE A 59 -4.76 -29.54 -2.30
CA PHE A 59 -5.32 -28.19 -2.45
C PHE A 59 -6.38 -27.88 -1.37
N TRP A 60 -7.29 -28.81 -1.13
CA TRP A 60 -8.37 -28.60 -0.15
C TRP A 60 -7.88 -28.67 1.30
N GLN A 61 -6.91 -29.53 1.60
CA GLN A 61 -6.36 -29.67 2.95
C GLN A 61 -5.39 -28.55 3.32
N GLU A 62 -4.48 -28.18 2.41
CA GLU A 62 -3.41 -27.25 2.75
C GLU A 62 -3.70 -25.84 2.24
N LEU A 63 -4.06 -25.67 0.97
CA LEU A 63 -4.15 -24.33 0.36
C LEU A 63 -5.46 -23.61 0.68
N THR A 64 -6.59 -24.31 0.78
CA THR A 64 -7.90 -23.65 0.99
C THR A 64 -8.00 -22.91 2.33
N PRO A 65 -7.60 -23.50 3.47
CA PRO A 65 -7.61 -22.79 4.75
C PRO A 65 -6.67 -21.58 4.74
N LEU A 66 -5.51 -21.71 4.10
CA LEU A 66 -4.53 -20.62 3.96
C LEU A 66 -5.06 -19.47 3.10
N LEU A 67 -5.72 -19.80 2.00
CA LEU A 67 -6.32 -18.80 1.12
C LEU A 67 -7.51 -18.10 1.80
N SER A 68 -8.26 -18.80 2.65
CA SER A 68 -9.30 -18.14 3.46
C SER A 68 -8.71 -17.18 4.50
N ALA A 69 -7.56 -17.48 5.10
CA ALA A 69 -6.89 -16.60 6.04
C ALA A 69 -6.37 -15.28 5.40
N LEU A 70 -6.23 -15.22 4.06
CA LEU A 70 -5.85 -13.98 3.35
C LEU A 70 -6.86 -12.84 3.52
N SER A 71 -8.14 -13.15 3.83
CA SER A 71 -9.13 -12.12 4.13
C SER A 71 -8.89 -11.45 5.48
N ASP A 72 -8.29 -12.16 6.42
CA ASP A 72 -8.28 -11.79 7.84
C ASP A 72 -6.99 -11.07 8.27
N LYS A 73 -6.20 -10.59 7.29
CA LYS A 73 -4.98 -9.76 7.42
C LYS A 73 -3.72 -10.47 7.92
N GLU A 74 -3.77 -11.77 8.20
CA GLU A 74 -2.61 -12.56 8.64
C GLU A 74 -1.79 -13.06 7.43
N TYR A 75 -1.13 -12.13 6.74
CA TYR A 75 -0.39 -12.41 5.50
C TYR A 75 0.94 -13.16 5.70
N GLY A 76 1.54 -13.04 6.88
CA GLY A 76 2.79 -13.72 7.22
C GLY A 76 2.60 -15.23 7.27
N ASP A 77 1.59 -15.67 8.01
CA ASP A 77 1.28 -17.09 8.19
C ASP A 77 0.91 -17.78 6.88
N VAL A 78 0.18 -17.08 6.01
CA VAL A 78 -0.15 -17.56 4.67
C VAL A 78 1.10 -17.69 3.80
N SER A 79 2.00 -16.71 3.83
CA SER A 79 3.23 -16.74 3.02
C SER A 79 4.16 -17.88 3.45
N ASP A 80 4.34 -18.07 4.76
CA ASP A 80 5.16 -19.15 5.31
C ASP A 80 4.58 -20.54 5.00
N ALA A 81 3.26 -20.67 5.04
CA ALA A 81 2.59 -21.90 4.69
C ALA A 81 2.63 -22.18 3.18
N MET A 82 2.50 -21.17 2.33
CA MET A 82 2.68 -21.29 0.88
C MET A 82 4.11 -21.71 0.53
N GLU A 83 5.11 -21.16 1.23
CA GLU A 83 6.51 -21.51 1.05
C GLU A 83 6.78 -22.96 1.46
N ARG A 84 6.18 -23.41 2.58
CA ARG A 84 6.20 -24.82 2.99
C ARG A 84 5.54 -25.73 1.96
N PHE A 85 4.37 -25.36 1.44
CA PHE A 85 3.66 -26.13 0.41
C PHE A 85 4.52 -26.32 -0.85
N VAL A 86 5.06 -25.22 -1.39
CA VAL A 86 5.93 -25.27 -2.57
C VAL A 86 7.20 -26.08 -2.31
N LYS A 87 7.74 -26.04 -1.08
CA LYS A 87 8.94 -26.83 -0.72
C LYS A 87 8.64 -28.33 -0.64
N ASN A 88 7.50 -28.71 -0.07
CA ASN A 88 7.13 -30.11 0.20
C ASN A 88 6.44 -30.80 -0.99
N HIS A 89 5.75 -30.03 -1.85
CA HIS A 89 4.93 -30.54 -2.94
C HIS A 89 5.34 -29.96 -4.30
N ARG A 90 6.63 -30.02 -4.63
CA ARG A 90 7.18 -29.46 -5.89
C ARG A 90 6.61 -30.10 -7.16
N GLU A 91 6.24 -31.37 -7.08
CA GLU A 91 5.70 -32.15 -8.21
C GLU A 91 4.19 -31.93 -8.39
N SER A 92 3.53 -31.28 -7.43
CA SER A 92 2.09 -31.02 -7.51
C SER A 92 1.76 -30.05 -8.64
N LYS A 93 0.66 -30.29 -9.34
CA LYS A 93 0.14 -29.35 -10.35
C LYS A 93 -0.15 -27.94 -9.79
N TRP A 94 -0.33 -27.82 -8.47
CA TRP A 94 -0.59 -26.56 -7.78
C TRP A 94 0.67 -25.79 -7.38
N ALA A 95 1.86 -26.39 -7.47
CA ALA A 95 3.11 -25.77 -7.03
C ALA A 95 3.36 -24.43 -7.72
N LEU A 96 3.11 -24.34 -9.04
CA LEU A 96 3.29 -23.12 -9.81
C LEU A 96 2.31 -22.00 -9.40
N ALA A 97 1.05 -22.37 -9.13
CA ALA A 97 0.04 -21.42 -8.67
C ALA A 97 0.36 -20.90 -7.27
N ALA A 98 0.79 -21.78 -6.37
CA ALA A 98 1.23 -21.43 -5.01
C ALA A 98 2.46 -20.50 -5.04
N GLN A 99 3.44 -20.81 -5.89
CA GLN A 99 4.64 -19.97 -6.08
C GLN A 99 4.28 -18.59 -6.64
N SER A 100 3.41 -18.53 -7.65
CA SER A 100 2.97 -17.27 -8.26
C SER A 100 2.22 -16.40 -7.22
N THR A 101 1.38 -17.02 -6.42
CA THR A 101 0.65 -16.32 -5.35
C THR A 101 1.60 -15.79 -4.28
N LEU A 102 2.62 -16.56 -3.90
CA LEU A 102 3.67 -16.12 -2.97
C LEU A 102 4.41 -14.88 -3.49
N LEU A 103 4.72 -14.81 -4.80
CA LEU A 103 5.34 -13.61 -5.39
C LEU A 103 4.41 -12.40 -5.31
N LEU A 104 3.13 -12.56 -5.64
CA LEU A 104 2.14 -11.49 -5.55
C LEU A 104 1.95 -10.98 -4.11
N LEU A 105 1.99 -11.87 -3.12
CA LEU A 105 1.92 -11.49 -1.71
C LEU A 105 3.14 -10.65 -1.30
N LYS A 106 4.34 -11.04 -1.71
CA LYS A 106 5.58 -10.28 -1.46
C LYS A 106 5.56 -8.91 -2.13
N GLU A 107 5.10 -8.83 -3.37
CA GLU A 107 4.95 -7.55 -4.08
C GLU A 107 3.95 -6.64 -3.38
N ARG A 108 2.78 -7.17 -3.01
CA ARG A 108 1.76 -6.43 -2.26
C ARG A 108 2.31 -5.87 -0.95
N GLU A 109 3.06 -6.67 -0.19
CA GLU A 109 3.67 -6.21 1.05
C GLU A 109 4.70 -5.10 0.79
N SER A 110 5.50 -5.21 -0.27
CA SER A 110 6.42 -4.16 -0.71
C SER A 110 5.68 -2.86 -1.03
N TYR A 111 4.59 -2.93 -1.79
CA TYR A 111 3.76 -1.76 -2.12
C TYR A 111 3.12 -1.15 -0.88
N ARG A 112 2.65 -1.98 0.07
CA ARG A 112 2.09 -1.50 1.33
C ARG A 112 3.12 -0.71 2.14
N LYS A 113 4.34 -1.25 2.31
CA LYS A 113 5.43 -0.56 3.01
C LYS A 113 5.80 0.75 2.34
N LYS A 114 5.89 0.78 1.01
CA LYS A 114 6.13 2.01 0.23
C LYS A 114 5.01 3.03 0.43
N TYR A 115 3.76 2.59 0.43
CA TYR A 115 2.61 3.46 0.66
C TYR A 115 2.63 4.06 2.07
N GLU A 116 2.89 3.26 3.10
CA GLU A 116 3.05 3.74 4.49
C GLU A 116 4.18 4.76 4.61
N GLN A 117 5.33 4.51 3.96
CA GLN A 117 6.43 5.46 3.92
C GLN A 117 6.06 6.78 3.23
N LEU A 118 5.35 6.71 2.10
CA LEU A 118 4.88 7.90 1.39
C LEU A 118 3.89 8.71 2.21
N GLN A 119 2.99 8.06 2.96
CA GLN A 119 2.08 8.74 3.87
C GLN A 119 2.83 9.52 4.96
N VAL A 120 3.82 8.88 5.60
CA VAL A 120 4.66 9.56 6.61
C VAL A 120 5.44 10.74 6.00
N GLN A 121 5.95 10.61 4.78
CA GLN A 121 6.62 11.72 4.09
C GLN A 121 5.66 12.86 3.76
N LEU A 122 4.46 12.55 3.31
CA LEU A 122 3.42 13.53 3.00
C LEU A 122 3.03 14.33 4.26
N GLU A 123 2.81 13.66 5.39
CA GLU A 123 2.51 14.31 6.66
C GLU A 123 3.65 15.24 7.11
N LYS A 124 4.90 14.78 7.02
CA LYS A 124 6.07 15.62 7.34
C LYS A 124 6.14 16.86 6.46
N GLN A 125 5.95 16.72 5.15
CA GLN A 125 5.95 17.85 4.22
C GLN A 125 4.80 18.83 4.49
N GLN A 126 3.62 18.34 4.88
CA GLN A 126 2.50 19.21 5.25
C GLN A 126 2.81 20.03 6.50
N VAL A 127 3.41 19.41 7.53
CA VAL A 127 3.83 20.10 8.76
C VAL A 127 4.90 21.16 8.45
N GLU A 128 5.91 20.81 7.65
CA GLU A 128 6.98 21.73 7.27
C GLU A 128 6.44 22.91 6.44
N ARG A 129 5.56 22.65 5.47
CA ARG A 129 4.89 23.69 4.69
C ARG A 129 4.09 24.64 5.57
N ALA A 130 3.37 24.12 6.56
CA ALA A 130 2.62 24.95 7.50
C ALA A 130 3.56 25.84 8.37
N LYS A 131 4.72 25.31 8.77
CA LYS A 131 5.75 26.07 9.50
C LYS A 131 6.32 27.20 8.63
N LEU A 132 6.76 26.88 7.42
CA LEU A 132 7.31 27.87 6.47
C LEU A 132 6.29 28.94 6.12
N PHE A 133 5.02 28.59 5.98
CA PHE A 133 3.95 29.56 5.75
C PHE A 133 3.82 30.56 6.91
N LYS A 134 3.84 30.09 8.16
CA LYS A 134 3.79 30.94 9.35
C LYS A 134 5.01 31.87 9.44
N GLU A 135 6.20 31.33 9.18
CA GLU A 135 7.45 32.10 9.19
C GLU A 135 7.45 33.18 8.10
N ASN A 136 6.97 32.86 6.90
CA ASN A 136 6.83 33.83 5.82
C ASN A 136 5.86 34.97 6.17
N GLU A 137 4.73 34.66 6.80
CA GLU A 137 3.79 35.68 7.27
C GLU A 137 4.35 36.55 8.39
N GLN A 138 5.17 35.97 9.29
CA GLN A 138 5.88 36.75 10.31
C GLN A 138 6.90 37.70 9.67
N LEU A 139 7.75 37.20 8.77
CA LEU A 139 8.75 38.02 8.08
C LEU A 139 8.12 39.15 7.25
N LYS A 140 6.97 38.91 6.62
CA LYS A 140 6.22 39.97 5.93
C LYS A 140 5.77 41.09 6.88
N LYS A 141 5.30 40.74 8.09
CA LYS A 141 4.91 41.74 9.10
C LYS A 141 6.11 42.54 9.59
N GLU A 142 7.23 41.86 9.85
CA GLU A 142 8.48 42.50 10.25
C GLU A 142 9.01 43.43 9.15
N SER A 143 8.96 43.02 7.87
CA SER A 143 9.34 43.87 6.74
C SER A 143 8.51 45.15 6.68
N ARG A 144 7.18 45.05 6.82
CA ARG A 144 6.29 46.22 6.83
C ARG A 144 6.60 47.18 7.98
N LEU A 145 6.84 46.64 9.18
CA LEU A 145 7.22 47.45 10.34
C LEU A 145 8.57 48.16 10.11
N LEU A 146 9.53 47.47 9.51
CA LEU A 146 10.82 48.05 9.17
C LEU A 146 10.70 49.14 8.09
N GLU A 147 9.82 48.95 7.11
CA GLU A 147 9.51 49.97 6.09
C GLU A 147 8.90 51.22 6.74
N GLU A 148 7.92 51.07 7.63
CA GLU A 148 7.30 52.18 8.36
C GLU A 148 8.30 52.93 9.25
N THR A 149 9.16 52.21 9.97
CA THR A 149 10.20 52.83 10.81
C THR A 149 11.23 53.56 9.97
N LEU A 150 11.63 53.01 8.83
CA LEU A 150 12.54 53.66 7.88
C LEU A 150 11.94 54.94 7.29
N GLU A 151 10.64 54.94 6.96
CA GLU A 151 9.95 56.15 6.51
C GLU A 151 9.87 57.22 7.61
N ASN A 152 9.57 56.83 8.85
CA ASN A 152 9.55 57.75 9.98
C ASN A 152 10.94 58.38 10.20
N LEU A 153 12.00 57.57 10.19
CA LEU A 153 13.38 58.04 10.34
C LEU A 153 13.81 58.97 9.19
N LYS A 154 13.36 58.71 7.96
CA LYS A 154 13.60 59.62 6.83
C LYS A 154 12.96 60.98 7.07
N ARG A 155 11.68 61.00 7.49
CA ARG A 155 10.96 62.24 7.81
C ARG A 155 11.62 63.01 8.95
N GLU A 156 12.06 62.32 10.01
CA GLU A 156 12.79 62.94 11.12
C GLU A 156 14.14 63.52 10.67
N ASN A 157 14.89 62.78 9.83
CA ASN A 157 16.16 63.26 9.29
C ASN A 157 16.00 64.51 8.42
N GLU A 158 14.96 64.55 7.58
CA GLU A 158 14.60 65.74 6.80
C GLU A 158 14.22 66.93 7.69
N GLN A 159 13.49 66.70 8.77
CA GLN A 159 13.16 67.73 9.73
C GLN A 159 14.42 68.29 10.40
N LEU A 160 15.29 67.42 10.92
CA LEU A 160 16.55 67.82 11.56
C LEU A 160 17.48 68.59 10.61
N LYS A 161 17.50 68.23 9.32
CA LYS A 161 18.24 68.99 8.29
C LYS A 161 17.73 70.42 8.16
N ARG A 162 16.40 70.62 8.12
CA ARG A 162 15.80 71.95 8.07
C ARG A 162 16.11 72.75 9.33
N ASP A 163 16.00 72.13 10.50
CA ASP A 163 16.29 72.78 11.78
C ASP A 163 17.76 73.20 11.88
N LEU A 164 18.69 72.35 11.42
CA LEU A 164 20.11 72.69 11.34
C LEU A 164 20.39 73.88 10.40
N GLU A 165 19.69 73.97 9.27
CA GLU A 165 19.83 75.09 8.35
C GLU A 165 19.33 76.40 8.95
N MET A 166 18.18 76.36 9.66
CA MET A 166 17.68 77.53 10.39
C MET A 166 18.65 77.99 11.48
N LEU A 167 19.22 77.06 12.26
CA LEU A 167 20.20 77.40 13.30
C LEU A 167 21.45 78.07 12.70
N LYS A 168 21.97 77.56 11.57
CA LYS A 168 23.09 78.20 10.86
C LYS A 168 22.76 79.62 10.40
N ASN A 169 21.54 79.85 9.91
CA ASN A 169 21.12 81.19 9.49
C ASN A 169 21.07 82.15 10.68
N VAL A 170 20.51 81.72 11.82
CA VAL A 170 20.48 82.51 13.06
C VAL A 170 21.89 82.81 13.57
N GLU A 171 22.79 81.83 13.53
CA GLU A 171 24.19 82.00 13.93
C GLU A 171 24.90 83.05 13.06
N LEU A 172 24.67 83.04 11.75
CA LEU A 172 25.19 84.06 10.83
C LEU A 172 24.66 85.46 11.14
N GLU A 173 23.37 85.60 11.48
CA GLU A 173 22.79 86.88 11.86
C GLU A 173 23.35 87.41 13.18
N LEU A 174 23.53 86.55 14.18
CA LEU A 174 24.16 86.92 15.44
C LEU A 174 25.59 87.41 15.24
N ASN A 175 26.39 86.68 14.45
CA ASN A 175 27.78 87.07 14.15
C ASN A 175 27.84 88.41 13.40
N LYS A 176 26.90 88.67 12.47
CA LYS A 176 26.79 89.98 11.81
C LYS A 176 26.49 91.10 12.81
N ARG A 177 25.55 90.91 13.74
CA ARG A 177 25.21 91.90 14.76
C ARG A 177 26.37 92.17 15.70
N GLU A 178 27.07 91.12 16.14
CA GLU A 178 28.22 91.26 17.03
C GLU A 178 29.35 92.07 16.38
N LYS A 179 29.61 91.86 15.08
CA LYS A 179 30.59 92.66 14.34
C LYS A 179 30.19 94.12 14.14
N MET A 180 28.89 94.45 14.13
CA MET A 180 28.42 95.83 14.04
C MET A 180 28.46 96.58 15.38
N LEU A 181 28.56 95.84 16.49
CA LEU A 181 28.57 96.40 17.85
C LEU A 181 29.99 96.55 18.45
N ARG A 182 31.02 96.06 17.74
CA ARG A 182 32.44 96.21 18.09
C ARG A 182 33.10 97.23 17.19
#